data_AF-A0A5J6Z0A7-F1
#
_entry.id   AF-A0A5J6Z0A7-F1
#
_cell.length_a   1.000
_cell.length_b   1.000
_cell.length_c   1.000
_cell.angle_alpha   90.00
_cell.angle_beta   90.00
_cell.angle_gamma   90.00
#
_symmetry.space_group_name_H-M   'P 1'
#
loop_
_entity.id
_entity.type
_entity.pdbx_description
1 polymer ?
#
loop_
_entity_poly.entity_id
_entity_poly.type
_entity_poly.pdbx_seq_one_letter_code
_entity_poly.pdbx_strand_id
1 'polypeptide(L)'
;MARAVPYAAYPSGELVLPDQATTGQPYVCLQCKEPVSFRREHLRRGGTVEAHFSHRPGTECAGESVTHIAAKIRLQEALSRKEQPFVLRRTCARLGCSVTLDQPWFPEPYDVAAVEVALHQYRLDVATLQGGEVVTGFEVFHSHRIGTAKAAGLSVPWLELQAEATARDPYVLQPVLESQLTGAEDDSLRMALRVTRARLADSLTMRLESGELLTQPHNLRAVPHHLICSIFQSHLEQTSFLDPWRCPACAEAWGRHQAELERYEAARREQERQAEQTRLEQQAAAEIELVRQREVFGPRLRASFSSYEVKFFERSASTLRFAWRYVPQPLKLAAHFRRFPDDVLIARRCWKCAKPMLCVDTSGWMPEFRAYYPMIEYFKPEEGRRGYFISKCLHCGSRQRFRQQREGAHIVLTADHMVQWLEAFGD
;
A
#
# COMPACT_ATOMS: atom_id res chain seq x y z
N MET A 1 -2.21 -46.43 0.20
CA MET A 1 -2.74 -46.66 1.57
C MET A 1 -4.23 -46.40 1.53
N ALA A 2 -5.06 -47.21 2.20
CA ALA A 2 -6.49 -46.94 2.31
C ALA A 2 -6.71 -45.60 3.01
N ARG A 3 -7.48 -44.70 2.40
CA ARG A 3 -7.85 -43.40 2.99
C ARG A 3 -8.93 -43.63 4.04
N ALA A 4 -8.77 -43.00 5.20
CA ALA A 4 -9.82 -42.97 6.21
C ALA A 4 -11.00 -42.14 5.68
N VAL A 5 -12.20 -42.63 5.94
CA VAL A 5 -13.47 -42.05 5.52
C VAL A 5 -14.28 -41.76 6.79
N PRO A 6 -14.59 -40.49 7.09
CA PRO A 6 -15.15 -40.12 8.39
C PRO A 6 -16.65 -40.46 8.53
N TYR A 7 -17.36 -40.67 7.43
CA TYR A 7 -18.79 -40.97 7.42
C TYR A 7 -19.12 -42.05 6.38
N ALA A 8 -20.16 -42.85 6.61
CA ALA A 8 -20.64 -43.82 5.63
C ALA A 8 -22.18 -43.81 5.59
N ALA A 9 -22.75 -44.66 4.74
CA ALA A 9 -24.17 -44.97 4.80
C ALA A 9 -24.39 -46.48 4.89
N TYR A 10 -25.54 -46.86 5.43
CA TYR A 10 -26.10 -48.19 5.22
C TYR A 10 -26.43 -48.39 3.73
N PRO A 11 -26.57 -49.64 3.24
CA PRO A 11 -27.05 -49.90 1.88
C PRO A 11 -28.42 -49.30 1.57
N SER A 12 -29.23 -49.02 2.60
CA SER A 12 -30.50 -48.28 2.49
C SER A 12 -30.32 -46.80 2.13
N GLY A 13 -29.11 -46.27 2.23
CA GLY A 13 -28.80 -44.85 2.01
C GLY A 13 -28.78 -43.99 3.27
N GLU A 14 -29.22 -44.53 4.41
CA GLU A 14 -29.19 -43.82 5.70
C GLU A 14 -27.74 -43.59 6.16
N LEU A 15 -27.42 -42.35 6.53
CA LEU A 15 -26.08 -41.97 6.97
C LEU A 15 -25.79 -42.54 8.36
N VAL A 16 -24.56 -43.03 8.55
CA VAL A 16 -24.10 -43.60 9.81
C VAL A 16 -22.79 -42.95 10.26
N LEU A 17 -22.77 -42.52 11.51
CA LEU A 17 -21.59 -41.98 12.16
C LEU A 17 -20.68 -43.13 12.66
N PRO A 18 -19.35 -42.93 12.76
CA PRO A 18 -18.45 -43.97 13.25
C PRO A 18 -18.75 -44.47 14.66
N ASP A 19 -19.30 -43.63 15.54
CA ASP A 19 -19.68 -43.98 16.92
C ASP A 19 -20.98 -44.81 16.98
N GLN A 20 -21.81 -44.74 15.95
CA GLN A 20 -23.04 -45.53 15.79
C GLN A 20 -22.80 -46.84 15.03
N ALA A 21 -21.64 -46.99 14.39
CA ALA A 21 -21.34 -48.13 13.54
C ALA A 21 -21.03 -49.40 14.35
N THR A 22 -21.66 -50.50 13.97
CA THR A 22 -21.39 -51.84 14.50
C THR A 22 -20.45 -52.63 13.58
N THR A 23 -19.49 -53.35 14.17
CA THR A 23 -18.56 -54.24 13.43
C THR A 23 -19.33 -55.36 12.72
N GLY A 24 -18.99 -55.62 11.45
CA GLY A 24 -19.59 -56.70 10.65
C GLY A 24 -20.84 -56.32 9.87
N GLN A 25 -21.40 -55.12 10.10
CA GLN A 25 -22.47 -54.57 9.27
C GLN A 25 -21.92 -54.06 7.93
N PRO A 26 -22.70 -54.14 6.84
CA PRO A 26 -22.32 -53.58 5.55
C PRO A 26 -22.48 -52.06 5.55
N TYR A 27 -21.47 -51.36 5.04
CA TYR A 27 -21.50 -49.92 4.85
C TYR A 27 -20.99 -49.56 3.45
N VAL A 28 -21.46 -48.45 2.92
CA VAL A 28 -21.06 -47.91 1.62
C VAL A 28 -20.54 -46.48 1.77
N CYS A 29 -19.57 -46.11 0.93
CA CYS A 29 -19.06 -44.75 0.85
C CYS A 29 -20.15 -43.80 0.35
N LEU A 30 -20.30 -42.62 0.98
CA LEU A 30 -21.31 -41.62 0.55
C LEU A 30 -21.07 -41.12 -0.87
N GLN A 31 -19.81 -41.11 -1.32
CA GLN A 31 -19.37 -40.56 -2.58
C GLN A 31 -19.42 -41.57 -3.73
N CYS A 32 -18.57 -42.62 -3.69
CA CYS A 32 -18.46 -43.59 -4.79
C CYS A 32 -19.42 -44.78 -4.66
N LYS A 33 -20.16 -44.89 -3.56
CA LYS A 33 -21.06 -46.00 -3.22
C LYS A 33 -20.39 -47.38 -3.09
N GLU A 34 -19.06 -47.46 -3.17
CA GLU A 34 -18.30 -48.69 -2.94
C GLU A 34 -18.36 -49.14 -1.48
N PRO A 35 -18.26 -50.45 -1.20
CA PRO A 35 -18.25 -50.99 0.17
C PRO A 35 -17.06 -50.46 0.98
N VAL A 36 -17.34 -50.07 2.23
CA VAL A 36 -16.33 -49.64 3.20
C VAL A 36 -16.38 -50.50 4.46
N SER A 37 -15.24 -50.69 5.10
CA SER A 37 -15.14 -51.44 6.37
C SER A 37 -15.00 -50.48 7.54
N PHE A 38 -15.86 -50.67 8.55
CA PHE A 38 -15.75 -49.95 9.82
C PHE A 38 -14.50 -50.38 10.60
N ARG A 39 -13.75 -49.40 11.09
CA ARG A 39 -12.58 -49.55 11.96
C ARG A 39 -12.89 -48.86 13.27
N ARG A 40 -12.83 -49.62 14.37
CA ARG A 40 -12.86 -49.04 15.71
C ARG A 40 -11.63 -48.18 15.95
N GLU A 41 -11.71 -47.35 16.99
CA GLU A 41 -10.57 -46.60 17.51
C GLU A 41 -9.34 -47.50 17.69
N HIS A 42 -8.18 -47.04 17.24
CA HIS A 42 -6.94 -47.81 17.31
C HIS A 42 -5.70 -46.93 17.38
N LEU A 43 -4.59 -47.49 17.86
CA LEU A 43 -3.30 -46.80 17.93
C LEU A 43 -2.56 -46.87 16.59
N ARG A 44 -2.06 -45.73 16.11
CA ARG A 44 -1.22 -45.62 14.92
C ARG A 44 -0.13 -44.59 15.14
N ARG A 45 1.15 -45.00 14.96
CA ARG A 45 2.33 -44.12 15.11
C ARG A 45 2.37 -43.37 16.45
N GLY A 46 1.97 -44.03 17.54
CA GLY A 46 1.98 -43.45 18.89
C GLY A 46 0.83 -42.46 19.19
N GLY A 47 -0.11 -42.26 18.26
CA GLY A 47 -1.34 -41.50 18.48
C GLY A 47 -2.59 -42.39 18.38
N THR A 48 -3.65 -41.97 19.06
CA THR A 48 -4.97 -42.59 18.93
C THR A 48 -5.65 -42.09 17.65
N VAL A 49 -6.15 -43.01 16.84
CA VAL A 49 -6.94 -42.73 15.64
C VAL A 49 -8.39 -43.04 15.96
N GLU A 50 -9.26 -42.04 15.81
CA GLU A 50 -10.69 -42.18 16.03
C GLU A 50 -11.30 -43.26 15.12
N ALA A 51 -12.46 -43.78 15.53
CA ALA A 51 -13.21 -44.73 14.73
C ALA A 51 -13.55 -44.13 13.36
N HIS A 52 -13.40 -44.91 12.29
CA HIS A 52 -13.59 -44.45 10.92
C HIS A 52 -13.93 -45.58 9.97
N PHE A 53 -14.36 -45.24 8.76
CA PHE A 53 -14.55 -46.20 7.67
C PHE A 53 -13.32 -46.22 6.76
N SER A 54 -13.09 -47.36 6.11
CA SER A 54 -11.95 -47.54 5.21
C SER A 54 -12.36 -48.24 3.92
N HIS A 55 -11.95 -47.66 2.79
CA HIS A 55 -12.04 -48.35 1.51
C HIS A 55 -11.11 -49.56 1.47
N ARG A 56 -11.43 -50.51 0.59
CA ARG A 56 -10.49 -51.57 0.24
C ARG A 56 -9.23 -50.97 -0.42
N PRO A 57 -8.05 -51.56 -0.22
CA PRO A 57 -6.86 -51.15 -0.97
C PRO A 57 -7.12 -51.21 -2.48
N GLY A 58 -6.75 -50.15 -3.20
CA GLY A 58 -6.92 -50.06 -4.66
C GLY A 58 -8.20 -49.35 -5.12
N THR A 59 -9.14 -49.04 -4.22
CA THR A 59 -10.29 -48.20 -4.57
C THR A 59 -9.88 -46.72 -4.63
N GLU A 60 -10.14 -46.08 -5.76
CA GLU A 60 -9.99 -44.64 -5.92
C GLU A 60 -11.35 -43.96 -5.69
N CYS A 61 -11.38 -43.01 -4.76
CA CYS A 61 -12.56 -42.19 -4.47
C CYS A 61 -12.17 -40.74 -4.76
N ALA A 62 -12.65 -40.21 -5.88
CA ALA A 62 -12.33 -38.88 -6.39
C ALA A 62 -13.63 -38.08 -6.65
N GLY A 63 -13.66 -36.81 -6.26
CA GLY A 63 -14.86 -35.94 -6.25
C GLY A 63 -15.05 -35.20 -4.92
N GLU A 64 -16.29 -34.84 -4.58
CA GLU A 64 -16.63 -34.13 -3.35
C GLU A 64 -16.22 -34.92 -2.10
N SER A 65 -15.71 -34.23 -1.07
CA SER A 65 -15.30 -34.88 0.17
C SER A 65 -16.49 -35.55 0.85
N VAL A 66 -16.28 -36.77 1.36
CA VAL A 66 -17.31 -37.49 2.14
C VAL A 66 -17.81 -36.66 3.33
N THR A 67 -16.95 -35.83 3.94
CA THR A 67 -17.37 -34.89 5.01
C THR A 67 -18.33 -33.82 4.49
N HIS A 68 -18.10 -33.29 3.29
CA HIS A 68 -18.96 -32.27 2.67
C HIS A 68 -20.34 -32.85 2.36
N ILE A 69 -20.38 -34.05 1.74
CA ILE A 69 -21.64 -34.77 1.47
C ILE A 69 -22.39 -35.09 2.78
N ALA A 70 -21.67 -35.58 3.80
CA ALA A 70 -22.26 -35.90 5.09
C ALA A 70 -22.91 -34.68 5.75
N ALA A 71 -22.23 -33.54 5.72
CA ALA A 71 -22.75 -32.28 6.26
C ALA A 71 -24.02 -31.82 5.54
N LYS A 72 -24.09 -31.92 4.19
CA LYS A 72 -25.30 -31.58 3.42
C LYS A 72 -26.50 -32.42 3.87
N ILE A 73 -26.32 -33.74 3.92
CA ILE A 73 -27.37 -34.69 4.31
C ILE A 73 -27.83 -34.40 5.74
N ARG A 74 -26.89 -34.32 6.68
CA ARG A 74 -27.17 -34.08 8.11
C ARG A 74 -27.92 -32.77 8.33
N LEU A 75 -27.51 -31.70 7.63
CA LEU A 75 -28.16 -30.40 7.72
C LEU A 75 -29.58 -30.44 7.13
N GLN A 76 -29.76 -31.06 5.96
CA GLN A 76 -31.08 -31.22 5.35
C GLN A 76 -32.03 -32.03 6.24
N GLU A 77 -31.54 -33.11 6.86
CA GLU A 77 -32.32 -33.92 7.81
C GLU A 77 -32.73 -33.11 9.04
N ALA A 78 -31.79 -32.38 9.65
CA ALA A 78 -32.08 -31.54 10.81
C ALA A 78 -33.12 -30.46 10.51
N LEU A 79 -32.99 -29.77 9.36
CA LEU A 79 -33.96 -28.78 8.89
C LEU A 79 -35.32 -29.42 8.59
N SER A 80 -35.36 -30.64 8.07
CA SER A 80 -36.61 -31.31 7.76
C SER A 80 -37.36 -31.76 9.01
N ARG A 81 -36.65 -32.33 9.98
CA ARG A 81 -37.27 -32.93 11.17
C ARG A 81 -37.57 -31.91 12.28
N LYS A 82 -36.76 -30.84 12.37
CA LYS A 82 -36.93 -29.75 13.36
C LYS A 82 -37.04 -30.27 14.80
N GLU A 83 -36.32 -31.34 15.15
CA GLU A 83 -36.44 -32.02 16.46
C GLU A 83 -35.85 -31.17 17.60
N GLN A 84 -34.95 -30.23 17.28
CA GLN A 84 -34.27 -29.35 18.22
C GLN A 84 -34.19 -27.93 17.65
N PRO A 85 -34.15 -26.90 18.51
CA PRO A 85 -33.86 -25.54 18.07
C PRO A 85 -32.42 -25.44 17.55
N PHE A 86 -32.22 -24.64 16.52
CA PHE A 86 -30.89 -24.36 15.99
C PHE A 86 -30.16 -23.32 16.83
N VAL A 87 -28.85 -23.47 16.90
CA VAL A 87 -27.94 -22.54 17.56
C VAL A 87 -26.90 -22.06 16.55
N LEU A 88 -26.77 -20.76 16.40
CA LEU A 88 -25.69 -20.13 15.66
C LEU A 88 -24.50 -19.94 16.60
N ARG A 89 -23.45 -20.74 16.40
CA ARG A 89 -22.17 -20.63 17.13
C ARG A 89 -21.21 -19.73 16.38
N ARG A 90 -21.02 -18.52 16.88
CA ARG A 90 -20.11 -17.52 16.32
C ARG A 90 -18.79 -17.57 17.08
N THR A 91 -17.68 -17.75 16.38
CA THR A 91 -16.36 -17.55 16.96
C THR A 91 -16.01 -16.06 16.94
N CYS A 92 -15.21 -15.59 17.89
CA CYS A 92 -14.72 -14.21 17.88
C CYS A 92 -13.93 -13.94 16.60
N ALA A 93 -14.26 -12.87 15.89
CA ALA A 93 -13.61 -12.47 14.65
C ALA A 93 -12.14 -12.06 14.83
N ARG A 94 -11.69 -11.81 16.08
CA ARG A 94 -10.29 -11.53 16.35
C ARG A 94 -9.46 -12.80 16.18
N LEU A 95 -8.49 -12.75 15.28
CA LEU A 95 -7.52 -13.83 15.07
C LEU A 95 -6.88 -14.26 16.40
N GLY A 96 -6.87 -15.57 16.65
CA GLY A 96 -6.32 -16.16 17.88
C GLY A 96 -7.26 -16.09 19.10
N CYS A 97 -8.44 -15.46 19.00
CA CYS A 97 -9.44 -15.51 20.05
C CYS A 97 -10.36 -16.71 19.84
N SER A 98 -10.35 -17.68 20.76
CA SER A 98 -11.18 -18.88 20.71
C SER A 98 -12.54 -18.74 21.39
N VAL A 99 -12.87 -17.54 21.91
CA VAL A 99 -14.18 -17.31 22.56
C VAL A 99 -15.28 -17.49 21.53
N THR A 100 -16.31 -18.24 21.88
CA THR A 100 -17.51 -18.45 21.08
C THR A 100 -18.73 -17.84 21.76
N LEU A 101 -19.74 -17.51 20.96
CA LEU A 101 -21.06 -17.14 21.41
C LEU A 101 -22.09 -18.00 20.68
N ASP A 102 -22.89 -18.71 21.46
CA ASP A 102 -24.03 -19.49 20.99
C ASP A 102 -25.27 -18.61 21.08
N GLN A 103 -25.95 -18.39 19.96
CA GLN A 103 -27.18 -17.62 19.87
C GLN A 103 -28.29 -18.51 19.30
N PRO A 104 -29.51 -18.50 19.86
CA PRO A 104 -30.65 -19.14 19.21
C PRO A 104 -30.79 -18.64 17.76
N TRP A 105 -30.94 -19.56 16.82
CA TRP A 105 -31.14 -19.24 15.42
C TRP A 105 -32.51 -19.74 14.97
N PHE A 106 -33.27 -18.84 14.36
CA PHE A 106 -34.60 -19.13 13.86
C PHE A 106 -34.58 -18.96 12.34
N PRO A 107 -34.69 -20.05 11.56
CA PRO A 107 -34.87 -19.93 10.13
C PRO A 107 -36.17 -19.16 9.84
N GLU A 108 -36.20 -18.43 8.73
CA GLU A 108 -37.44 -17.95 8.13
C GLU A 108 -38.42 -19.12 7.91
N PRO A 109 -39.75 -18.91 7.86
CA PRO A 109 -40.69 -19.99 7.57
C PRO A 109 -40.37 -20.75 6.28
N TYR A 110 -40.41 -22.09 6.34
CA TYR A 110 -40.25 -22.99 5.20
C TYR A 110 -41.00 -24.30 5.39
N ASP A 111 -41.39 -24.91 4.27
CA ASP A 111 -42.11 -26.19 4.21
C ASP A 111 -41.16 -27.36 3.92
N VAL A 112 -40.10 -27.14 3.14
CA VAL A 112 -39.19 -28.18 2.65
C VAL A 112 -37.74 -27.76 2.85
N ALA A 113 -36.86 -28.71 3.17
CA ALA A 113 -35.41 -28.56 3.06
C ALA A 113 -34.85 -29.58 2.06
N ALA A 114 -33.97 -29.14 1.16
CA ALA A 114 -33.41 -29.96 0.11
C ALA A 114 -31.92 -29.69 -0.10
N VAL A 115 -31.21 -30.67 -0.65
CA VAL A 115 -29.79 -30.56 -1.04
C VAL A 115 -29.67 -30.21 -2.53
N GLU A 116 -28.55 -29.59 -2.92
CA GLU A 116 -28.20 -29.33 -4.33
C GLU A 116 -29.25 -28.51 -5.11
N VAL A 117 -29.82 -27.50 -4.46
CA VAL A 117 -30.96 -26.72 -4.97
C VAL A 117 -30.48 -25.63 -5.93
N ALA A 118 -31.08 -25.56 -7.12
CA ALA A 118 -30.77 -24.52 -8.08
C ALA A 118 -31.35 -23.15 -7.65
N LEU A 119 -30.54 -22.10 -7.74
CA LEU A 119 -30.95 -20.71 -7.56
C LEU A 119 -30.32 -19.86 -8.67
N HIS A 120 -31.11 -19.51 -9.69
CA HIS A 120 -30.63 -18.87 -10.91
C HIS A 120 -29.48 -19.67 -11.57
N GLN A 121 -28.33 -19.04 -11.83
CA GLN A 121 -27.14 -19.73 -12.36
C GLN A 121 -26.35 -20.51 -11.29
N TYR A 122 -26.72 -20.43 -10.02
CA TYR A 122 -26.00 -21.05 -8.91
C TYR A 122 -26.71 -22.31 -8.41
N ARG A 123 -25.97 -23.10 -7.63
CA ARG A 123 -26.49 -24.27 -6.92
C ARG A 123 -26.07 -24.18 -5.46
N LEU A 124 -27.04 -24.21 -4.56
CA LEU A 124 -26.85 -24.20 -3.11
C LEU A 124 -26.64 -25.63 -2.61
N ASP A 125 -25.71 -25.82 -1.69
CA ASP A 125 -25.44 -27.14 -1.11
C ASP A 125 -26.66 -27.67 -0.34
N VAL A 126 -27.29 -26.81 0.47
CA VAL A 126 -28.58 -27.05 1.13
C VAL A 126 -29.42 -25.79 1.06
N ALA A 127 -30.74 -25.91 0.90
CA ALA A 127 -31.64 -24.78 0.96
C ALA A 127 -32.97 -25.14 1.64
N THR A 128 -33.58 -24.15 2.28
CA THR A 128 -34.97 -24.20 2.73
C THR A 128 -35.88 -23.57 1.67
N LEU A 129 -37.07 -24.12 1.49
CA LEU A 129 -38.05 -23.70 0.49
C LEU A 129 -39.44 -23.49 1.10
N GLN A 130 -40.12 -22.43 0.67
CA GLN A 130 -41.52 -22.13 1.00
C GLN A 130 -42.30 -22.04 -0.30
N GLY A 131 -43.31 -22.88 -0.49
CA GLY A 131 -44.07 -22.91 -1.75
C GLY A 131 -43.24 -23.18 -3.02
N GLY A 132 -42.07 -23.83 -2.87
CA GLY A 132 -41.15 -24.13 -3.98
C GLY A 132 -40.08 -23.06 -4.26
N GLU A 133 -40.16 -21.89 -3.62
CA GLU A 133 -39.16 -20.82 -3.72
C GLU A 133 -38.11 -20.95 -2.62
N VAL A 134 -36.84 -20.63 -2.93
CA VAL A 134 -35.75 -20.67 -1.95
C VAL A 134 -35.87 -19.50 -0.97
N VAL A 135 -35.83 -19.81 0.33
CA VAL A 135 -35.92 -18.81 1.41
C VAL A 135 -34.58 -18.60 2.11
N THR A 136 -33.85 -19.67 2.43
CA THR A 136 -32.50 -19.58 3.00
C THR A 136 -31.58 -20.58 2.31
N GLY A 137 -30.38 -20.14 1.96
CA GLY A 137 -29.33 -20.98 1.39
C GLY A 137 -28.25 -21.34 2.42
N PHE A 138 -27.64 -22.49 2.25
CA PHE A 138 -26.46 -22.91 2.99
C PHE A 138 -25.41 -23.46 2.04
N GLU A 139 -24.18 -23.03 2.25
CA GLU A 139 -22.99 -23.59 1.63
C GLU A 139 -22.20 -24.34 2.70
N VAL A 140 -21.51 -25.39 2.31
CA VAL A 140 -20.72 -26.20 3.23
C VAL A 140 -19.25 -26.12 2.84
N PHE A 141 -18.46 -25.52 3.71
CA PHE A 141 -17.03 -25.36 3.52
C PHE A 141 -16.26 -26.59 4.02
N HIS A 142 -15.56 -27.25 3.11
CA HIS A 142 -14.59 -28.29 3.46
C HIS A 142 -13.14 -27.92 3.11
N SER A 143 -12.92 -27.39 1.91
CA SER A 143 -11.59 -27.05 1.40
C SER A 143 -11.59 -25.82 0.50
N HIS A 144 -12.72 -25.52 -0.12
CA HIS A 144 -12.89 -24.39 -1.01
C HIS A 144 -14.05 -23.54 -0.50
N ARG A 145 -13.83 -22.23 -0.49
CA ARG A 145 -14.83 -21.24 -0.16
C ARG A 145 -15.85 -21.08 -1.28
N ILE A 146 -17.03 -20.61 -0.93
CA ILE A 146 -17.90 -19.93 -1.88
C ILE A 146 -17.13 -18.81 -2.57
N GLY A 147 -17.13 -18.80 -3.90
CA GLY A 147 -16.48 -17.75 -4.67
C GLY A 147 -17.19 -16.41 -4.51
N THR A 148 -16.45 -15.29 -4.54
CA THR A 148 -16.99 -13.93 -4.39
C THR A 148 -18.13 -13.61 -5.35
N ALA A 149 -18.02 -14.07 -6.61
CA ALA A 149 -19.07 -13.91 -7.62
C ALA A 149 -20.36 -14.69 -7.31
N LYS A 150 -20.26 -15.84 -6.63
CA LYS A 150 -21.43 -16.59 -6.15
C LYS A 150 -22.02 -15.88 -4.93
N ALA A 151 -21.19 -15.59 -3.92
CA ALA A 151 -21.58 -14.89 -2.70
C ALA A 151 -22.36 -13.58 -2.97
N ALA A 152 -21.85 -12.74 -3.87
CA ALA A 152 -22.49 -11.47 -4.25
C ALA A 152 -23.74 -11.65 -5.13
N GLY A 153 -23.89 -12.80 -5.78
CA GLY A 153 -25.00 -13.09 -6.70
C GLY A 153 -26.18 -13.84 -6.05
N LEU A 154 -26.07 -14.27 -4.79
CA LEU A 154 -27.16 -14.92 -4.08
C LEU A 154 -28.17 -13.86 -3.60
N SER A 155 -29.41 -13.98 -4.09
CA SER A 155 -30.53 -13.07 -3.80
C SER A 155 -31.27 -13.36 -2.50
N VAL A 156 -30.88 -14.43 -1.79
CA VAL A 156 -31.51 -14.90 -0.56
C VAL A 156 -30.50 -14.85 0.60
N PRO A 157 -30.94 -14.76 1.87
CA PRO A 157 -30.05 -14.95 3.01
C PRO A 157 -29.34 -16.31 2.92
N TRP A 158 -28.02 -16.32 3.15
CA TRP A 158 -27.23 -17.55 3.09
C TRP A 158 -26.07 -17.61 4.10
N LEU A 159 -25.72 -18.82 4.54
CA LEU A 159 -24.59 -19.07 5.45
C LEU A 159 -23.63 -20.10 4.86
N GLU A 160 -22.32 -19.84 4.92
CA GLU A 160 -21.30 -20.88 4.69
C GLU A 160 -20.89 -21.51 6.03
N LEU A 161 -21.07 -22.83 6.16
CA LEU A 161 -20.89 -23.59 7.39
C LEU A 161 -19.68 -24.52 7.33
N GLN A 162 -19.00 -24.71 8.47
CA GLN A 162 -17.88 -25.66 8.58
C GLN A 162 -18.36 -27.11 8.42
N ALA A 163 -17.91 -27.81 7.37
CA ALA A 163 -18.39 -29.17 7.05
C ALA A 163 -18.24 -30.16 8.20
N GLU A 164 -17.08 -30.16 8.87
CA GLU A 164 -16.82 -31.10 9.97
C GLU A 164 -17.72 -30.83 11.19
N ALA A 165 -17.96 -29.55 11.51
CA ALA A 165 -18.83 -29.16 12.60
C ALA A 165 -20.30 -29.51 12.29
N THR A 166 -20.76 -29.19 11.08
CA THR A 166 -22.14 -29.45 10.63
C THR A 166 -22.44 -30.94 10.50
N ALA A 167 -21.49 -31.76 10.02
CA ALA A 167 -21.68 -33.19 9.95
C ALA A 167 -21.82 -33.82 11.34
N ARG A 168 -20.99 -33.35 12.30
CA ARG A 168 -21.02 -33.79 13.69
C ARG A 168 -22.33 -33.41 14.38
N ASP A 169 -22.66 -32.11 14.37
CA ASP A 169 -23.88 -31.58 15.00
C ASP A 169 -24.57 -30.56 14.08
N PRO A 170 -25.60 -30.99 13.31
CA PRO A 170 -26.28 -30.12 12.36
C PRO A 170 -27.20 -29.09 13.02
N TYR A 171 -27.47 -29.20 14.33
CA TYR A 171 -28.24 -28.19 15.07
C TYR A 171 -27.37 -27.03 15.58
N VAL A 172 -26.04 -27.18 15.56
CA VAL A 172 -25.09 -26.11 15.85
C VAL A 172 -24.50 -25.59 14.54
N LEU A 173 -25.09 -24.51 14.03
CA LEU A 173 -24.63 -23.82 12.84
C LEU A 173 -23.36 -23.04 13.18
N GLN A 174 -22.22 -23.49 12.66
CA GLN A 174 -20.93 -22.82 12.84
C GLN A 174 -20.48 -22.19 11.52
N PRO A 175 -20.77 -20.88 11.30
CA PRO A 175 -20.34 -20.19 10.10
C PRO A 175 -18.83 -20.15 10.02
N VAL A 176 -18.31 -20.21 8.81
CA VAL A 176 -16.89 -20.09 8.63
C VAL A 176 -16.46 -18.63 8.70
N LEU A 177 -15.55 -18.31 9.62
CA LEU A 177 -14.92 -16.99 9.65
C LEU A 177 -13.82 -16.90 8.61
N GLU A 178 -13.71 -15.74 7.97
CA GLU A 178 -12.62 -15.40 7.06
C GLU A 178 -11.23 -15.42 7.74
N SER A 179 -11.19 -15.27 9.07
CA SER A 179 -9.96 -15.34 9.87
C SER A 179 -9.42 -16.76 10.08
N GLN A 180 -10.13 -17.80 9.65
CA GLN A 180 -9.61 -19.17 9.59
C GLN A 180 -8.83 -19.38 8.28
N LEU A 181 -7.73 -18.63 8.12
CA LEU A 181 -6.78 -18.85 7.03
C LEU A 181 -6.23 -20.28 7.18
N THR A 182 -6.44 -21.10 6.17
CA THR A 182 -5.69 -22.35 6.00
C THR A 182 -4.20 -22.03 5.83
N GLY A 183 -3.30 -22.99 6.06
CA GLY A 183 -1.85 -22.74 5.94
C GLY A 183 -1.42 -22.14 4.60
N ALA A 184 -2.14 -22.44 3.51
CA ALA A 184 -1.91 -21.86 2.19
C ALA A 184 -2.38 -20.40 2.05
N GLU A 185 -3.44 -20.02 2.76
CA GLU A 185 -3.92 -18.64 2.82
C GLU A 185 -3.06 -17.80 3.79
N ASP A 186 -2.50 -18.39 4.87
CA ASP A 186 -1.46 -17.74 5.69
C ASP A 186 -0.19 -17.48 4.86
N ASP A 187 0.24 -18.42 4.02
CA ASP A 187 1.36 -18.19 3.11
C ASP A 187 1.06 -17.12 2.05
N SER A 188 -0.16 -17.08 1.52
CA SER A 188 -0.60 -16.03 0.59
C SER A 188 -0.71 -14.67 1.27
N LEU A 189 -1.17 -14.62 2.53
CA LEU A 189 -1.23 -13.40 3.35
C LEU A 189 0.18 -12.93 3.73
N ARG A 190 1.11 -13.85 4.05
CA ARG A 190 2.54 -13.56 4.25
C ARG A 190 3.19 -13.06 2.97
N MET A 191 2.81 -13.61 1.83
CA MET A 191 3.32 -13.18 0.52
C MET A 191 2.76 -11.81 0.14
N ALA A 192 1.46 -11.57 0.36
CA ALA A 192 0.83 -10.27 0.22
C ALA A 192 1.44 -9.25 1.20
N LEU A 193 1.69 -9.60 2.46
CA LEU A 193 2.39 -8.76 3.43
C LEU A 193 3.84 -8.46 3.01
N ARG A 194 4.54 -9.40 2.35
CA ARG A 194 5.86 -9.17 1.76
C ARG A 194 5.80 -8.24 0.54
N VAL A 195 4.76 -8.35 -0.29
CA VAL A 195 4.53 -7.49 -1.46
C VAL A 195 4.05 -6.09 -1.04
N THR A 196 3.20 -5.97 -0.02
CA THR A 196 2.77 -4.71 0.60
C THR A 196 3.92 -4.06 1.37
N ARG A 197 4.86 -4.84 1.94
CA ARG A 197 6.17 -4.35 2.43
C ARG A 197 7.00 -3.65 1.35
N ALA A 198 6.86 -4.05 0.08
CA ALA A 198 7.52 -3.39 -1.05
C ALA A 198 6.74 -2.15 -1.55
N ARG A 199 5.50 -1.94 -1.10
CA ARG A 199 4.63 -0.81 -1.49
C ARG A 199 4.33 0.20 -0.36
N LEU A 200 4.65 -0.12 0.89
CA LEU A 200 4.63 0.82 2.04
C LEU A 200 5.86 1.73 1.98
N ALA A 201 5.94 2.53 0.92
CA ALA A 201 6.95 3.58 0.80
C ALA A 201 6.62 4.76 1.73
N ASP A 202 7.68 5.32 2.28
CA ASP A 202 7.81 6.60 2.99
C ASP A 202 7.48 6.61 4.49
N SER A 203 6.30 6.14 4.94
CA SER A 203 5.96 6.24 6.38
C SER A 203 6.68 5.23 7.28
N LEU A 204 7.11 4.09 6.73
CA LEU A 204 7.80 3.03 7.48
C LEU A 204 9.32 3.17 7.42
N THR A 205 9.87 3.74 6.34
CA THR A 205 11.30 4.07 6.21
C THR A 205 11.75 5.02 7.32
N MET A 206 10.96 6.07 7.59
CA MET A 206 11.26 7.05 8.65
C MET A 206 11.21 6.44 10.08
N ARG A 207 10.45 5.35 10.28
CA ARG A 207 10.38 4.59 11.56
C ARG A 207 11.42 3.47 11.66
N LEU A 208 12.03 3.07 10.54
CA LEU A 208 13.11 2.07 10.51
C LEU A 208 14.49 2.72 10.59
N GLU A 209 14.62 3.97 10.12
CA GLU A 209 15.83 4.79 10.28
C GLU A 209 16.04 5.30 11.71
N SER A 210 15.02 5.25 12.57
CA SER A 210 15.12 5.63 13.99
C SER A 210 15.80 4.57 14.89
N GLY A 211 16.49 3.58 14.32
CA GLY A 211 17.47 2.74 15.02
C GLY A 211 16.95 1.73 16.07
N GLU A 212 15.70 1.83 16.53
CA GLU A 212 15.18 0.97 17.61
C GLU A 212 14.75 -0.43 17.15
N LEU A 213 14.48 -0.65 15.87
CA LEU A 213 13.94 -1.93 15.36
C LEU A 213 14.99 -2.88 14.77
N LEU A 214 16.23 -2.42 14.54
CA LEU A 214 17.23 -3.18 13.79
C LEU A 214 18.30 -3.88 14.65
N THR A 215 18.31 -3.69 15.97
CA THR A 215 19.37 -4.22 16.84
C THR A 215 19.04 -5.51 17.58
N GLN A 216 17.87 -6.13 17.35
CA GLN A 216 17.54 -7.42 17.98
C GLN A 216 17.13 -8.51 16.96
N PRO A 217 18.02 -9.46 16.63
CA PRO A 217 17.79 -10.51 15.62
C PRO A 217 16.74 -11.58 15.97
N HIS A 218 15.98 -11.45 17.06
CA HIS A 218 15.10 -12.52 17.56
C HIS A 218 13.59 -12.20 17.58
N ASN A 219 13.16 -11.01 17.14
CA ASN A 219 11.75 -10.58 17.26
C ASN A 219 10.97 -10.42 15.92
N LEU A 220 11.27 -11.23 14.90
CA LEU A 220 10.48 -11.26 13.65
C LEU A 220 9.20 -12.12 13.73
N ARG A 221 8.69 -12.47 14.91
CA ARG A 221 7.54 -13.40 15.06
C ARG A 221 6.15 -12.76 15.12
N ALA A 222 6.02 -11.45 15.30
CA ALA A 222 4.71 -10.81 15.37
C ALA A 222 4.57 -9.76 14.27
N VAL A 223 3.74 -10.03 13.27
CA VAL A 223 3.20 -8.98 12.40
C VAL A 223 2.53 -7.95 13.31
N PRO A 224 2.81 -6.63 13.17
CA PRO A 224 2.21 -5.62 14.03
C PRO A 224 0.67 -5.77 14.03
N HIS A 225 0.08 -5.80 15.23
CA HIS A 225 -1.35 -6.05 15.41
C HIS A 225 -2.25 -5.15 14.55
N HIS A 226 -1.83 -3.91 14.27
CA HIS A 226 -2.57 -2.98 13.41
C HIS A 226 -2.61 -3.42 11.93
N LEU A 227 -1.52 -3.98 11.39
CA LEU A 227 -1.46 -4.47 10.00
C LEU A 227 -2.33 -5.71 9.80
N ILE A 228 -2.38 -6.60 10.80
CA ILE A 228 -3.31 -7.74 10.82
C ILE A 228 -4.74 -7.19 10.75
N CYS A 229 -5.09 -6.23 11.60
CA CYS A 229 -6.44 -5.67 11.65
C CYS A 229 -6.88 -4.97 10.36
N SER A 230 -6.00 -4.21 9.70
CA SER A 230 -6.34 -3.49 8.45
C SER A 230 -6.53 -4.42 7.25
N ILE A 231 -5.77 -5.52 7.15
CA ILE A 231 -5.94 -6.51 6.07
C ILE A 231 -7.27 -7.27 6.21
N PHE A 232 -7.68 -7.57 7.44
CA PHE A 232 -8.99 -8.19 7.68
C PHE A 232 -10.16 -7.24 7.41
N GLN A 233 -9.96 -5.92 7.52
CA GLN A 233 -11.02 -4.94 7.32
C GLN A 233 -11.47 -4.82 5.84
N SER A 234 -10.58 -5.02 4.86
CA SER A 234 -10.96 -4.95 3.44
C SER A 234 -11.60 -6.24 2.89
N HIS A 235 -11.64 -7.30 3.70
CA HIS A 235 -12.11 -8.63 3.30
C HIS A 235 -13.52 -8.92 3.86
N LEU A 236 -13.81 -8.38 5.05
CA LEU A 236 -15.10 -8.52 5.75
C LEU A 236 -16.31 -7.91 5.03
N GLU A 237 -16.10 -7.08 4.00
CA GLU A 237 -17.18 -6.34 3.33
C GLU A 237 -18.05 -7.20 2.37
N GLN A 238 -17.76 -8.50 2.16
CA GLN A 238 -18.40 -9.26 1.05
C GLN A 238 -18.83 -10.73 1.31
N THR A 239 -18.75 -11.29 2.52
CA THR A 239 -18.74 -12.77 2.66
C THR A 239 -19.80 -13.41 3.56
N SER A 240 -20.71 -12.66 4.18
CA SER A 240 -21.85 -13.19 4.95
C SER A 240 -22.79 -12.05 5.33
N PHE A 241 -24.10 -12.30 5.48
CA PHE A 241 -25.03 -11.31 6.02
C PHE A 241 -24.84 -11.06 7.53
N LEU A 242 -24.00 -11.85 8.20
CA LEU A 242 -23.71 -11.70 9.62
C LEU A 242 -22.52 -10.76 9.83
N ASP A 243 -22.73 -9.72 10.62
CA ASP A 243 -21.62 -8.89 11.12
C ASP A 243 -20.55 -9.76 11.80
N PRO A 244 -19.26 -9.41 11.71
CA PRO A 244 -18.23 -10.09 12.47
C PRO A 244 -18.46 -9.89 13.97
N TRP A 245 -18.78 -10.96 14.69
CA TRP A 245 -18.92 -10.89 16.15
C TRP A 245 -17.56 -10.80 16.82
N ARG A 246 -17.42 -9.89 17.78
CA ARG A 246 -16.26 -9.81 18.67
C ARG A 246 -16.71 -10.05 20.09
N CYS A 247 -15.97 -10.86 20.84
CA CYS A 247 -16.23 -10.98 22.27
C CYS A 247 -16.03 -9.64 22.97
N PRO A 248 -16.67 -9.38 24.13
CA PRO A 248 -16.65 -8.07 24.79
C PRO A 248 -15.23 -7.50 24.98
N ALA A 249 -14.28 -8.34 25.41
CA ALA A 249 -12.89 -7.93 25.60
C ALA A 249 -12.20 -7.51 24.27
N CYS A 250 -12.49 -8.21 23.17
CA CYS A 250 -11.93 -7.90 21.86
C CYS A 250 -12.63 -6.71 21.21
N ALA A 251 -13.91 -6.51 21.46
CA ALA A 251 -14.67 -5.33 21.03
C ALA A 251 -14.16 -4.07 21.73
N GLU A 252 -13.94 -4.13 23.04
CA GLU A 252 -13.39 -3.01 23.82
C GLU A 252 -11.95 -2.66 23.37
N ALA A 253 -11.10 -3.66 23.19
CA ALA A 253 -9.74 -3.46 22.67
C ALA A 253 -9.75 -2.84 21.27
N TRP A 254 -10.69 -3.26 20.42
CA TRP A 254 -10.89 -2.68 19.08
C TRP A 254 -11.33 -1.21 19.16
N GLY A 255 -12.30 -0.89 20.01
CA GLY A 255 -12.76 0.48 20.21
C GLY A 255 -11.64 1.42 20.71
N ARG A 256 -10.80 0.95 21.64
CA ARG A 256 -9.61 1.71 22.08
C ARG A 256 -8.64 1.97 20.93
N HIS A 257 -8.42 0.96 20.09
CA HIS A 257 -7.54 1.09 18.92
C HIS A 257 -8.10 2.06 17.88
N GLN A 258 -9.39 1.99 17.57
CA GLN A 258 -10.05 2.94 16.66
C GLN A 258 -9.94 4.38 17.18
N ALA A 259 -10.23 4.60 18.46
CA ALA A 259 -10.07 5.92 19.07
C ALA A 259 -8.61 6.43 19.07
N GLU A 260 -7.63 5.54 19.13
CA GLU A 260 -6.21 5.91 18.98
C GLU A 260 -5.88 6.30 17.53
N LEU A 261 -6.37 5.56 16.54
CA LEU A 261 -6.20 5.88 15.13
C LEU A 261 -6.84 7.22 14.77
N GLU A 262 -8.06 7.48 15.23
CA GLU A 262 -8.74 8.77 15.03
C GLU A 262 -7.96 9.92 15.64
N ARG A 263 -7.42 9.75 16.85
CA ARG A 263 -6.55 10.76 17.49
C ARG A 263 -5.28 10.99 16.69
N TYR A 264 -4.65 9.94 16.19
CA TYR A 264 -3.46 10.04 15.35
C TYR A 264 -3.74 10.77 14.04
N GLU A 265 -4.83 10.43 13.35
CA GLU A 265 -5.22 11.10 12.11
C GLU A 265 -5.56 12.58 12.34
N ALA A 266 -6.25 12.90 13.43
CA ALA A 266 -6.55 14.28 13.79
C ALA A 266 -5.27 15.08 14.05
N ALA A 267 -4.31 14.51 14.79
CA ALA A 267 -3.01 15.13 15.03
C ALA A 267 -2.21 15.33 13.73
N ARG A 268 -2.24 14.35 12.81
CA ARG A 268 -1.58 14.48 11.50
C ARG A 268 -2.18 15.62 10.68
N ARG A 269 -3.51 15.71 10.59
CA ARG A 269 -4.21 16.80 9.89
C ARG A 269 -3.89 18.17 10.50
N GLU A 270 -3.76 18.25 11.82
CA GLU A 270 -3.33 19.49 12.49
C GLU A 270 -1.89 19.87 12.12
N GLN A 271 -0.96 18.91 12.15
CA GLN A 271 0.42 19.14 11.74
C GLN A 271 0.53 19.60 10.27
N GLU A 272 -0.23 18.97 9.37
CA GLU A 272 -0.32 19.37 7.96
C GLU A 272 -0.83 20.81 7.80
N ARG A 273 -1.87 21.19 8.57
CA ARG A 273 -2.38 22.58 8.57
C ARG A 273 -1.36 23.58 9.08
N GLN A 274 -0.66 23.27 10.18
CA GLN A 274 0.37 24.14 10.75
C GLN A 274 1.56 24.31 9.80
N ALA A 275 1.97 23.23 9.12
CA ALA A 275 3.02 23.27 8.11
C ALA A 275 2.61 24.13 6.91
N GLU A 276 1.37 23.99 6.43
CA GLU A 276 0.86 24.81 5.33
C GLU A 276 0.78 26.29 5.71
N GLN A 277 0.27 26.60 6.90
CA GLN A 277 0.23 27.98 7.41
C GLN A 277 1.64 28.56 7.50
N THR A 278 2.59 27.82 8.07
CA THR A 278 4.00 28.24 8.16
C THR A 278 4.58 28.53 6.78
N ARG A 279 4.27 27.69 5.78
CA ARG A 279 4.72 27.87 4.40
C ARG A 279 4.15 29.15 3.77
N LEU A 280 2.86 29.42 3.98
CA LEU A 280 2.20 30.64 3.49
C LEU A 280 2.78 31.89 4.16
N GLU A 281 3.03 31.85 5.47
CA GLU A 281 3.68 32.94 6.21
C GLU A 281 5.12 33.21 5.69
N GLN A 282 5.89 32.16 5.42
CA GLN A 282 7.22 32.26 4.83
C GLN A 282 7.18 32.83 3.40
N GLN A 283 6.23 32.41 2.58
CA GLN A 283 6.05 32.95 1.23
C GLN A 283 5.66 34.44 1.25
N ALA A 284 4.72 34.82 2.13
CA ALA A 284 4.32 36.21 2.30
C ALA A 284 5.50 37.09 2.79
N ALA A 285 6.29 36.59 3.75
CA ALA A 285 7.49 37.29 4.21
C ALA A 285 8.54 37.44 3.10
N ALA A 286 8.77 36.39 2.30
CA ALA A 286 9.69 36.44 1.17
C ALA A 286 9.22 37.42 0.09
N GLU A 287 7.91 37.51 -0.18
CA GLU A 287 7.35 38.46 -1.13
C GLU A 287 7.51 39.92 -0.67
N ILE A 288 7.26 40.21 0.61
CA ILE A 288 7.50 41.54 1.21
C ILE A 288 8.97 41.93 1.06
N GLU A 289 9.89 41.01 1.39
CA GLU A 289 11.33 41.28 1.27
C GLU A 289 11.77 41.45 -0.19
N LEU A 290 11.20 40.67 -1.12
CA LEU A 290 11.43 40.83 -2.55
C LEU A 290 10.99 42.22 -3.06
N VAL A 291 9.83 42.71 -2.62
CA VAL A 291 9.35 44.06 -2.98
C VAL A 291 10.34 45.12 -2.49
N ARG A 292 10.77 45.04 -1.23
CA ARG A 292 11.76 45.95 -0.66
C ARG A 292 13.08 45.91 -1.44
N GLN A 293 13.57 44.72 -1.77
CA GLN A 293 14.82 44.55 -2.50
C GLN A 293 14.74 45.02 -3.96
N ARG A 294 13.56 44.98 -4.59
CA ARG A 294 13.34 45.55 -5.93
C ARG A 294 13.56 47.06 -5.98
N GLU A 295 13.37 47.79 -4.87
CA GLU A 295 13.68 49.22 -4.81
C GLU A 295 15.19 49.48 -4.97
N VAL A 296 16.02 48.59 -4.40
CA VAL A 296 17.48 48.68 -4.43
C VAL A 296 18.06 48.09 -5.72
N PHE A 297 17.69 46.84 -6.03
CA PHE A 297 18.27 46.04 -7.12
C PHE A 297 17.47 46.10 -8.42
N GLY A 298 16.32 46.79 -8.43
CA GLY A 298 15.52 47.05 -9.62
C GLY A 298 14.37 46.05 -9.83
N PRO A 299 13.38 46.41 -10.67
CA PRO A 299 12.12 45.68 -10.80
C PRO A 299 12.24 44.30 -11.46
N ARG A 300 13.40 43.95 -12.01
CA ARG A 300 13.66 42.65 -12.64
C ARG A 300 14.07 41.56 -11.64
N LEU A 301 14.31 41.91 -10.38
CA LEU A 301 14.60 40.92 -9.34
C LEU A 301 13.37 40.01 -9.15
N ARG A 302 13.57 38.70 -9.22
CA ARG A 302 12.55 37.64 -9.12
C ARG A 302 12.58 36.92 -7.77
N ALA A 303 13.74 36.80 -7.14
CA ALA A 303 13.89 36.23 -5.81
C ALA A 303 14.65 37.18 -4.88
N SER A 304 14.31 37.17 -3.59
CA SER A 304 15.01 37.96 -2.58
C SER A 304 16.38 37.35 -2.28
N PHE A 305 17.39 38.20 -2.14
CA PHE A 305 18.69 37.87 -1.61
C PHE A 305 18.64 37.63 -0.10
N SER A 306 19.56 36.80 0.38
CA SER A 306 19.81 36.66 1.82
C SER A 306 20.35 37.97 2.42
N SER A 307 20.26 38.13 3.75
CA SER A 307 20.76 39.34 4.42
C SER A 307 22.26 39.59 4.21
N TYR A 308 23.04 38.52 4.00
CA TYR A 308 24.45 38.59 3.65
C TYR A 308 24.66 39.09 2.21
N GLU A 309 23.94 38.50 1.26
CA GLU A 309 23.97 38.89 -0.16
C GLU A 309 23.52 40.33 -0.38
N VAL A 310 22.48 40.78 0.34
CA VAL A 310 22.03 42.19 0.28
C VAL A 310 23.19 43.11 0.62
N LYS A 311 23.89 42.89 1.74
CA LYS A 311 25.04 43.71 2.15
C LYS A 311 26.17 43.69 1.12
N PHE A 312 26.38 42.55 0.46
CA PHE A 312 27.39 42.39 -0.58
C PHE A 312 27.03 43.15 -1.86
N PHE A 313 25.81 42.96 -2.37
CA PHE A 313 25.36 43.54 -3.64
C PHE A 313 24.97 45.02 -3.54
N GLU A 314 24.49 45.50 -2.38
CA GLU A 314 23.96 46.85 -2.21
C GLU A 314 24.99 47.93 -2.56
N ARG A 315 26.26 47.73 -2.16
CA ARG A 315 27.39 48.62 -2.50
C ARG A 315 27.59 48.79 -4.01
N SER A 316 27.09 47.85 -4.79
CA SER A 316 27.31 47.67 -6.21
C SER A 316 26.02 47.69 -7.03
N ALA A 317 24.87 47.96 -6.40
CA ALA A 317 23.54 47.72 -6.98
C ALA A 317 23.32 48.47 -8.31
N SER A 318 23.84 49.68 -8.46
CA SER A 318 23.72 50.45 -9.71
C SER A 318 24.50 49.81 -10.87
N THR A 319 25.72 49.32 -10.59
CA THR A 319 26.56 48.63 -11.57
C THR A 319 25.94 47.28 -11.97
N LEU A 320 25.48 46.49 -11.00
CA LEU A 320 24.84 45.20 -11.24
C LEU A 320 23.53 45.36 -12.04
N ARG A 321 22.69 46.34 -11.69
CA ARG A 321 21.49 46.68 -12.47
C ARG A 321 21.78 46.96 -13.94
N PHE A 322 22.86 47.71 -14.21
CA PHE A 322 23.25 48.02 -15.57
C PHE A 322 23.79 46.78 -16.29
N ALA A 323 24.67 46.03 -15.61
CA ALA A 323 25.29 44.81 -16.08
C ALA A 323 24.26 43.73 -16.46
N TRP A 324 23.14 43.63 -15.75
CA TRP A 324 22.06 42.68 -16.06
C TRP A 324 21.59 42.75 -17.52
N ARG A 325 21.56 43.95 -18.12
CA ARG A 325 21.16 44.13 -19.53
C ARG A 325 22.05 43.40 -20.53
N TYR A 326 23.22 42.95 -20.09
CA TYR A 326 24.20 42.26 -20.90
C TYR A 326 24.07 40.74 -20.80
N VAL A 327 23.26 40.21 -19.88
CA VAL A 327 23.12 38.77 -19.63
C VAL A 327 21.93 38.23 -20.43
N PRO A 328 22.15 37.51 -21.54
CA PRO A 328 21.06 37.07 -22.41
C PRO A 328 20.37 35.79 -21.90
N GLN A 329 21.08 34.93 -21.16
CA GLN A 329 20.61 33.62 -20.70
C GLN A 329 21.12 33.35 -19.28
N PRO A 330 20.55 34.03 -18.26
CA PRO A 330 21.09 34.04 -16.91
C PRO A 330 21.17 32.67 -16.26
N LEU A 331 20.16 31.82 -16.43
CA LEU A 331 20.18 30.46 -15.87
C LEU A 331 21.24 29.56 -16.50
N LYS A 332 21.49 29.68 -17.81
CA LYS A 332 22.58 28.93 -18.46
C LYS A 332 23.94 29.40 -17.98
N LEU A 333 24.07 30.71 -17.76
CA LEU A 333 25.28 31.30 -17.21
C LEU A 333 25.50 30.88 -15.75
N ALA A 334 24.44 30.79 -14.94
CA ALA A 334 24.49 30.27 -13.58
C ALA A 334 24.92 28.79 -13.57
N ALA A 335 24.34 27.96 -14.45
CA ALA A 335 24.77 26.57 -14.62
C ALA A 335 26.25 26.45 -15.04
N HIS A 336 26.75 27.37 -15.88
CA HIS A 336 28.16 27.44 -16.23
C HIS A 336 29.03 27.74 -15.00
N PHE A 337 28.71 28.77 -14.21
CA PHE A 337 29.50 29.12 -13.02
C PHE A 337 29.50 28.03 -11.95
N ARG A 338 28.42 27.25 -11.83
CA ARG A 338 28.42 26.04 -10.99
C ARG A 338 29.42 24.99 -11.46
N ARG A 339 29.58 24.84 -12.77
CA ARG A 339 30.49 23.88 -13.38
C ARG A 339 31.94 24.37 -13.39
N PHE A 340 32.15 25.68 -13.44
CA PHE A 340 33.45 26.34 -13.53
C PHE A 340 33.58 27.42 -12.46
N PRO A 341 33.77 27.04 -11.18
CA PRO A 341 33.76 27.98 -10.06
C PRO A 341 34.95 28.95 -10.05
N ASP A 342 36.02 28.63 -10.79
CA ASP A 342 37.20 29.49 -10.94
C ASP A 342 37.00 30.63 -11.95
N ASP A 343 35.93 30.60 -12.74
CA ASP A 343 35.60 31.69 -13.65
C ASP A 343 35.05 32.88 -12.86
N VAL A 344 35.49 34.08 -13.22
CA VAL A 344 35.10 35.32 -12.55
C VAL A 344 34.41 36.23 -13.53
N LEU A 345 33.31 36.87 -13.09
CA LEU A 345 32.73 37.99 -13.81
C LEU A 345 33.12 39.31 -13.14
N ILE A 346 33.69 40.18 -13.96
CA ILE A 346 34.13 41.51 -13.58
C ILE A 346 33.16 42.52 -14.18
N ALA A 347 32.43 43.23 -13.31
CA ALA A 347 31.66 44.40 -13.72
C ALA A 347 32.56 45.64 -13.70
N ARG A 348 32.65 46.34 -14.84
CA ARG A 348 33.53 47.51 -15.01
C ARG A 348 32.96 48.53 -15.98
N ARG A 349 33.67 49.64 -16.24
CA ARG A 349 33.29 50.62 -17.27
C ARG A 349 34.03 50.38 -18.60
N CYS A 350 33.33 50.54 -19.71
CA CYS A 350 33.91 50.52 -21.05
C CYS A 350 34.90 51.69 -21.24
N TRP A 351 36.13 51.44 -21.70
CA TRP A 351 37.13 52.51 -21.86
C TRP A 351 36.70 53.61 -22.85
N LYS A 352 35.85 53.26 -23.84
CA LYS A 352 35.38 54.19 -24.87
C LYS A 352 34.22 55.07 -24.43
N CYS A 353 33.14 54.49 -23.89
CA CYS A 353 31.91 55.22 -23.56
C CYS A 353 31.62 55.36 -22.05
N ALA A 354 32.51 54.85 -21.19
CA ALA A 354 32.39 54.84 -19.73
C ALA A 354 31.13 54.19 -19.14
N LYS A 355 30.26 53.59 -19.97
CA LYS A 355 29.10 52.81 -19.51
C LYS A 355 29.56 51.51 -18.87
N PRO A 356 28.87 51.01 -17.83
CA PRO A 356 29.21 49.72 -17.23
C PRO A 356 29.11 48.59 -18.26
N MET A 357 29.83 47.50 -18.06
CA MET A 357 29.79 46.30 -18.90
C MET A 357 30.29 45.11 -18.07
N LEU A 358 29.86 43.91 -18.44
CA LEU A 358 30.36 42.66 -17.89
C LEU A 358 31.54 42.14 -18.71
N CYS A 359 32.54 41.62 -18.03
CA CYS A 359 33.71 40.99 -18.62
C CYS A 359 33.98 39.71 -17.86
N VAL A 360 34.24 38.62 -18.56
CA VAL A 360 34.64 37.37 -17.91
C VAL A 360 36.15 37.32 -17.87
N ASP A 361 36.69 37.05 -16.70
CA ASP A 361 38.07 36.67 -16.51
C ASP A 361 38.11 35.18 -16.24
N THR A 362 38.69 34.43 -17.18
CA THR A 362 38.80 32.98 -17.12
C THR A 362 40.26 32.60 -17.10
N SER A 363 40.66 31.82 -16.11
CA SER A 363 42.02 31.28 -15.99
C SER A 363 42.32 30.18 -17.03
N GLY A 364 41.30 29.67 -17.73
CA GLY A 364 41.39 28.49 -18.61
C GLY A 364 40.88 28.66 -20.05
N TRP A 365 41.02 27.57 -20.82
CA TRP A 365 40.42 27.42 -22.15
C TRP A 365 38.93 27.12 -21.99
N MET A 366 38.05 27.98 -22.53
CA MET A 366 36.60 27.80 -22.43
C MET A 366 36.02 27.09 -23.67
N PRO A 367 35.66 25.80 -23.60
CA PRO A 367 34.94 25.13 -24.68
C PRO A 367 33.54 25.72 -24.92
N GLU A 368 32.95 26.39 -23.92
CA GLU A 368 31.55 26.83 -23.93
C GLU A 368 31.37 28.35 -24.01
N PHE A 369 32.28 29.07 -24.68
CA PHE A 369 32.23 30.53 -24.80
C PHE A 369 30.91 31.09 -25.39
N ARG A 370 30.13 30.25 -26.08
CA ARG A 370 28.80 30.58 -26.62
C ARG A 370 27.81 30.99 -25.52
N ALA A 371 27.97 30.51 -24.28
CA ALA A 371 27.15 30.92 -23.14
C ALA A 371 27.28 32.43 -22.84
N TYR A 372 28.39 33.05 -23.27
CA TYR A 372 28.71 34.45 -23.05
C TYR A 372 28.45 35.33 -24.26
N TYR A 373 28.02 34.77 -25.39
CA TYR A 373 27.64 35.57 -26.55
C TYR A 373 26.35 36.35 -26.24
N PRO A 374 26.26 37.67 -26.54
CA PRO A 374 27.19 38.48 -27.33
C PRO A 374 28.23 39.29 -26.53
N MET A 375 28.34 39.10 -25.21
CA MET A 375 29.28 39.83 -24.35
C MET A 375 30.74 39.52 -24.67
N ILE A 376 31.02 38.28 -25.11
CA ILE A 376 32.37 37.82 -25.44
C ILE A 376 32.43 37.35 -26.88
N GLU A 377 33.48 37.81 -27.57
CA GLU A 377 33.88 37.32 -28.88
C GLU A 377 35.19 36.52 -28.73
N TYR A 378 35.25 35.34 -29.35
CA TYR A 378 36.49 34.59 -29.47
C TYR A 378 37.25 35.05 -30.72
N PHE A 379 38.48 35.55 -30.53
CA PHE A 379 39.36 35.93 -31.63
C PHE A 379 40.46 34.89 -31.80
N LYS A 380 40.50 34.24 -32.96
CA LYS A 380 41.57 33.32 -33.35
C LYS A 380 42.55 34.07 -34.28
N PRO A 381 43.80 34.33 -33.87
CA PRO A 381 44.82 34.84 -34.78
C PRO A 381 45.14 33.79 -35.87
N GLU A 382 45.96 34.17 -36.86
CA GLU A 382 46.51 33.30 -37.91
C GLU A 382 46.97 31.92 -37.40
N GLU A 383 46.99 30.93 -38.31
CA GLU A 383 47.23 29.51 -37.99
C GLU A 383 48.39 29.29 -37.00
N GLY A 384 48.10 28.57 -35.91
CA GLY A 384 49.10 28.17 -34.91
C GLY A 384 49.11 28.96 -33.59
N ARG A 385 48.42 30.10 -33.47
CA ARG A 385 48.33 30.84 -32.18
C ARG A 385 47.05 30.49 -31.40
N ARG A 386 47.17 30.42 -30.07
CA ARG A 386 46.01 30.29 -29.16
C ARG A 386 45.13 31.55 -29.31
N GLY A 387 43.85 31.35 -29.60
CA GLY A 387 42.88 32.44 -29.60
C GLY A 387 42.69 33.04 -28.21
N TYR A 388 42.18 34.26 -28.16
CA TYR A 388 41.90 34.97 -26.92
C TYR A 388 40.49 35.55 -26.94
N PHE A 389 39.92 35.72 -25.75
CA PHE A 389 38.59 36.31 -25.59
C PHE A 389 38.68 37.84 -25.59
N ILE A 390 37.69 38.47 -26.21
CA ILE A 390 37.53 39.91 -26.27
C ILE A 390 36.16 40.25 -25.72
N SER A 391 36.11 41.06 -24.65
CA SER A 391 34.85 41.56 -24.15
C SER A 391 34.33 42.68 -25.07
N LYS A 392 33.05 42.61 -25.43
CA LYS A 392 32.37 43.60 -26.28
C LYS A 392 31.49 44.50 -25.42
N CYS A 393 31.68 45.82 -25.54
CA CYS A 393 30.72 46.75 -24.97
C CYS A 393 29.45 46.74 -25.83
N LEU A 394 28.37 46.14 -25.35
CA LEU A 394 27.08 46.12 -26.06
C LEU A 394 26.43 47.52 -26.22
N HIS A 395 26.90 48.53 -25.48
CA HIS A 395 26.43 49.90 -25.66
C HIS A 395 27.04 50.61 -26.88
N CYS A 396 28.37 50.56 -27.06
CA CYS A 396 29.06 51.30 -28.13
C CYS A 396 29.79 50.41 -29.15
N GLY A 397 29.68 49.09 -29.02
CA GLY A 397 30.31 48.09 -29.87
C GLY A 397 31.82 47.93 -29.68
N SER A 398 32.47 48.73 -28.83
CA SER A 398 33.93 48.67 -28.69
C SER A 398 34.41 47.33 -28.15
N ARG A 399 35.46 46.80 -28.76
CA ARG A 399 36.20 45.61 -28.33
C ARG A 399 37.22 45.97 -27.26
N GLN A 400 37.23 45.23 -26.15
CA GLN A 400 37.99 45.55 -24.93
C GLN A 400 38.93 44.38 -24.63
N ARG A 401 40.25 44.55 -24.86
CA ARG A 401 41.26 43.53 -24.53
C ARG A 401 41.56 43.51 -23.04
N PHE A 402 42.03 42.36 -22.53
CA PHE A 402 42.43 42.23 -21.12
C PHE A 402 43.48 43.28 -20.70
N ARG A 403 44.51 43.47 -21.52
CA ARG A 403 45.67 44.33 -21.19
C ARG A 403 45.49 45.83 -21.41
N GLN A 404 44.39 46.26 -22.03
CA GLN A 404 44.13 47.69 -22.32
C GLN A 404 43.28 48.37 -21.23
N GLN A 405 43.21 47.76 -20.05
CA GLN A 405 42.28 48.11 -19.00
C GLN A 405 42.97 49.08 -18.05
N ARG A 406 42.48 50.31 -17.98
CA ARG A 406 42.89 51.28 -16.96
C ARG A 406 42.33 50.88 -15.60
N GLU A 407 43.13 51.07 -14.56
CA GLU A 407 42.73 50.97 -13.16
C GLU A 407 41.43 51.76 -12.93
N GLY A 408 40.42 51.05 -12.44
CA GLY A 408 39.13 51.61 -12.04
C GLY A 408 38.48 50.66 -11.04
N ALA A 409 37.56 51.19 -10.25
CA ALA A 409 36.77 50.39 -9.31
C ALA A 409 36.03 49.29 -10.10
N HIS A 410 36.45 48.05 -9.90
CA HIS A 410 35.85 46.86 -10.48
C HIS A 410 35.21 46.05 -9.35
N ILE A 411 34.13 45.37 -9.68
CA ILE A 411 33.49 44.43 -8.75
C ILE A 411 33.79 43.03 -9.26
N VAL A 412 34.49 42.28 -8.44
CA VAL A 412 34.77 40.86 -8.64
C VAL A 412 33.60 40.08 -8.04
N LEU A 413 32.87 39.37 -8.88
CA LEU A 413 31.83 38.45 -8.42
C LEU A 413 32.43 37.05 -8.50
N THR A 414 32.61 36.42 -7.34
CA THR A 414 32.94 35.00 -7.27
C THR A 414 31.81 34.18 -7.89
N ALA A 415 32.11 32.95 -8.32
CA ALA A 415 31.10 32.09 -8.96
C ALA A 415 29.84 31.93 -8.10
N ASP A 416 29.96 31.73 -6.78
CA ASP A 416 28.80 31.57 -5.90
C ASP A 416 27.90 32.81 -5.86
N HIS A 417 28.48 34.00 -5.65
CA HIS A 417 27.72 35.26 -5.68
C HIS A 417 27.14 35.53 -7.08
N MET A 418 27.84 35.13 -8.12
CA MET A 418 27.37 35.26 -9.49
C MET A 418 26.17 34.34 -9.75
N VAL A 419 26.22 33.08 -9.30
CA VAL A 419 25.09 32.13 -9.40
C VAL A 419 23.88 32.70 -8.66
N GLN A 420 24.05 33.11 -7.40
CA GLN A 420 22.97 33.72 -6.61
C GLN A 420 22.36 34.94 -7.31
N TRP A 421 23.20 35.84 -7.84
CA TRP A 421 22.74 37.00 -8.58
C TRP A 421 22.03 36.63 -9.88
N LEU A 422 22.55 35.68 -10.66
CA LEU A 422 21.94 35.27 -11.92
C LEU A 422 20.59 34.58 -11.73
N GLU A 423 20.47 33.74 -10.70
CA GLU A 423 19.25 33.02 -10.37
C GLU A 423 18.17 33.95 -9.82
N ALA A 424 18.57 34.92 -9.00
CA ALA A 424 17.63 35.89 -8.46
C ALA A 424 16.95 36.76 -9.53
N PHE A 425 17.49 36.80 -10.75
CA PHE A 425 16.94 37.57 -11.87
C PHE A 425 16.54 36.68 -13.08
N GLY A 426 16.80 35.38 -13.04
CA GLY A 426 16.46 34.45 -14.10
C GLY A 426 14.97 34.11 -14.16
N ASP A 427 14.46 33.89 -15.37
CA ASP A 427 13.14 33.32 -15.64
C ASP A 427 13.27 31.82 -15.98
#